data_AF-A0AAP9WGX3-F1
#
_entry.id   AF-A0AAP9WGX3-F1
#
_cell.length_a   1.000
_cell.length_b   1.000
_cell.length_c   1.000
_cell.angle_alpha   90.00
_cell.angle_beta   90.00
_cell.angle_gamma   90.00
#
_symmetry.space_group_name_H-M   'P 1'
#
loop_
_entity.id
_entity.type
_entity.pdbx_description
1 polymer ?
#
loop_
_entity_poly.entity_id
_entity_poly.type
_entity_poly.pdbx_seq_one_letter_code
_entity_poly.pdbx_strand_id
1 'polypeptide(L)'
;MDPDSLYDHEKYENLMPSYLYLKNEADATDQEAISLNPKEIEILYQIRNHTTLEGFFSGKILKVWKDEGSKPIYVNTLKKLVNENLILVFPEFKFLKETNQLAVCLCLISEKEFKSSNREKLKEIYLNSLSKSALAIQNYILESEPYQISELMSIFEYLITENAEGTFIKQSFNIKNWIHSFTFKELLKEEVIEDSVQFILENIQESEYIAVTKSIGLFHLTDELTEKAFEILKGYYLNQFSQKLKENYQTAWELISKNRKDIVVDVNYSGPISGLEEKFVSEELKIIGENLNGLIPKTFRDFLIIANYISQKHDQERNHSASGEDLKSIKMLKTMMTMKSSNLSQFVVINSDEDREFSHSIVDNLRRDPDCISCDWYEKGKKMECFCSKKEDIIISLMKLMVEKYAFKKDTIRNFLYLLKKEKNNLGNLYQNANFKLALIQLKYSCYKENLSWFSKILNFLGIYKLLQTYLEHEESIVQLEQLNREIVYKENRKKQLEKIRAEWLREIEADSNLVTEKKAES
;
A
#
# COMPACT_ATOMS: atom_id res chain seq x y z
N MET A 1 4.06 -16.39 13.95
CA MET A 1 2.75 -17.07 13.94
C MET A 1 2.99 -18.55 14.16
N ASP A 2 2.49 -19.08 15.27
CA ASP A 2 2.47 -20.52 15.54
C ASP A 2 1.57 -21.18 14.47
N PRO A 3 2.00 -22.24 13.77
CA PRO A 3 1.24 -22.80 12.64
C PRO A 3 -0.10 -23.45 13.04
N ASP A 4 -0.37 -23.62 14.34
CA ASP A 4 -1.56 -24.29 14.85
C ASP A 4 -2.67 -23.33 15.34
N SER A 5 -2.47 -22.02 15.26
CA SER A 5 -3.47 -21.04 15.72
C SER A 5 -3.88 -20.04 14.65
N LEU A 6 -5.19 -19.82 14.52
CA LEU A 6 -5.79 -18.90 13.56
C LEU A 6 -6.13 -17.54 14.18
N TYR A 7 -5.72 -17.27 15.42
CA TYR A 7 -6.00 -16.02 16.15
C TYR A 7 -4.80 -15.56 16.99
N ASP A 8 -4.79 -14.28 17.39
CA ASP A 8 -3.74 -13.71 18.24
C ASP A 8 -3.86 -14.19 19.70
N HIS A 9 -2.92 -15.04 20.13
CA HIS A 9 -2.88 -15.58 21.49
C HIS A 9 -2.62 -14.52 22.56
N GLU A 10 -1.76 -13.54 22.28
CA GLU A 10 -1.35 -12.53 23.27
C GLU A 10 -2.51 -11.59 23.58
N LYS A 11 -3.25 -11.19 22.54
CA LYS A 11 -4.41 -10.29 22.67
C LYS A 11 -5.55 -10.91 23.49
N TYR A 12 -5.76 -12.22 23.35
CA TYR A 12 -6.90 -12.91 23.96
C TYR A 12 -6.53 -13.82 25.13
N GLU A 13 -5.30 -13.77 25.64
CA GLU A 13 -4.80 -14.65 26.71
C GLU A 13 -5.72 -14.62 27.95
N ASN A 14 -6.09 -13.41 28.40
CA ASN A 14 -6.91 -13.20 29.59
C ASN A 14 -8.43 -13.29 29.36
N LEU A 15 -8.88 -13.48 28.12
CA LEU A 15 -10.29 -13.56 27.81
C LEU A 15 -10.85 -14.94 28.23
N MET A 16 -11.76 -14.98 29.20
CA MET A 16 -12.51 -16.18 29.53
C MET A 16 -13.99 -15.81 29.77
N PRO A 17 -14.80 -15.73 28.71
CA PRO A 17 -16.19 -15.33 28.83
C PRO A 17 -16.99 -16.26 29.75
N SER A 18 -17.93 -15.68 30.50
CA SER A 18 -18.77 -16.39 31.48
C SER A 18 -19.59 -17.52 30.85
N TYR A 19 -19.98 -17.39 29.59
CA TYR A 19 -20.78 -18.38 28.87
C TYR A 19 -19.97 -19.62 28.43
N LEU A 20 -18.64 -19.62 28.56
CA LEU A 20 -17.80 -20.81 28.38
C LEU A 20 -17.73 -21.70 29.64
N TYR A 21 -18.28 -21.24 30.78
CA TYR A 21 -18.40 -22.06 31.99
C TYR A 21 -19.61 -22.98 31.86
N LEU A 22 -19.41 -24.11 31.18
CA LEU A 22 -20.43 -25.14 30.98
C LEU A 22 -20.54 -26.05 32.21
N LYS A 23 -21.76 -26.50 32.51
CA LYS A 23 -22.04 -27.45 33.58
C LYS A 23 -21.79 -28.88 33.11
N ASN A 24 -21.55 -29.77 34.06
CA ASN A 24 -21.63 -31.21 33.83
C ASN A 24 -22.97 -31.75 34.36
N GLU A 25 -23.49 -32.84 33.80
CA GLU A 25 -24.64 -33.58 34.36
C GLU A 25 -24.37 -34.01 35.81
N ALA A 26 -23.08 -34.14 36.19
CA ALA A 26 -22.61 -34.52 37.52
C ALA A 26 -22.28 -33.34 38.45
N ASP A 27 -22.66 -32.10 38.12
CA ASP A 27 -22.46 -30.91 38.98
C ASP A 27 -23.38 -30.98 40.22
N ALA A 28 -23.08 -31.91 41.11
CA ALA A 28 -23.66 -32.03 42.44
C ALA A 28 -22.80 -31.21 43.41
N THR A 29 -22.84 -29.89 43.25
CA THR A 29 -22.65 -28.99 44.40
C THR A 29 -24.03 -28.45 44.77
N ASP A 30 -24.73 -29.28 45.54
CA ASP A 30 -25.79 -28.97 46.51
C ASP A 30 -27.11 -28.28 46.10
N GLN A 31 -27.42 -28.00 44.82
CA GLN A 31 -28.83 -27.80 44.40
C GLN A 31 -29.11 -28.35 43.00
N GLU A 32 -29.84 -29.47 42.97
CA GLU A 32 -30.54 -30.11 41.83
C GLU A 32 -29.66 -30.77 40.73
N ALA A 33 -29.56 -32.11 40.78
CA ALA A 33 -29.09 -32.90 39.64
C ALA A 33 -30.00 -32.67 38.43
N ILE A 34 -29.40 -32.31 37.28
CA ILE A 34 -30.15 -31.99 36.06
C ILE A 34 -30.74 -33.30 35.49
N SER A 35 -32.07 -33.44 35.56
CA SER A 35 -32.78 -34.61 35.04
C SER A 35 -32.88 -34.57 33.51
N LEU A 36 -32.02 -35.35 32.85
CA LEU A 36 -32.02 -35.53 31.40
C LEU A 36 -32.69 -36.84 30.99
N ASN A 37 -33.45 -36.80 29.89
CA ASN A 37 -34.02 -38.00 29.29
C ASN A 37 -32.96 -38.77 28.45
N PRO A 38 -33.20 -40.04 28.07
CA PRO A 38 -32.22 -40.83 27.34
C PRO A 38 -31.75 -40.21 26.00
N LYS A 39 -32.62 -39.47 25.32
CA LYS A 39 -32.30 -38.80 24.05
C LYS A 39 -31.42 -37.56 24.26
N GLU A 40 -31.68 -36.80 25.32
CA GLU A 40 -30.88 -35.65 25.75
C GLU A 40 -29.45 -36.09 26.08
N ILE A 41 -29.32 -37.18 26.84
CA ILE A 41 -28.04 -37.80 27.20
C ILE A 41 -27.30 -38.25 25.93
N GLU A 42 -27.97 -38.97 25.02
CA GLU A 42 -27.36 -39.45 23.77
C GLU A 42 -26.80 -38.29 22.94
N ILE A 43 -27.57 -37.21 22.76
CA ILE A 43 -27.13 -36.03 22.02
C ILE A 43 -25.97 -35.32 22.72
N LEU A 44 -26.02 -35.17 24.05
CA LEU A 44 -24.93 -34.55 24.79
C LEU A 44 -23.62 -35.35 24.66
N TYR A 45 -23.69 -36.69 24.77
CA TYR A 45 -22.53 -37.55 24.55
C TYR A 45 -21.97 -37.42 23.13
N GLN A 46 -22.82 -37.34 22.11
CA GLN A 46 -22.38 -37.10 20.73
C GLN A 46 -21.64 -35.76 20.61
N ILE A 47 -22.18 -34.67 21.17
CA ILE A 47 -21.52 -33.35 21.16
C ILE A 47 -20.17 -33.40 21.87
N ARG A 48 -20.12 -33.97 23.08
CA ARG A 48 -18.89 -34.13 23.87
C ARG A 48 -17.81 -34.89 23.11
N ASN A 49 -18.17 -36.00 22.45
CA ASN A 49 -17.21 -36.83 21.72
C ASN A 49 -16.52 -36.07 20.59
N HIS A 50 -17.26 -35.18 19.92
CA HIS A 50 -16.76 -34.37 18.81
C HIS A 50 -16.13 -33.03 19.24
N THR A 51 -16.33 -32.59 20.49
CA THR A 51 -15.73 -31.37 21.04
C THR A 51 -14.26 -31.60 21.43
N THR A 52 -13.37 -31.57 20.44
CA THR A 52 -11.91 -31.69 20.59
C THR A 52 -11.20 -30.80 19.57
N LEU A 53 -9.95 -30.40 19.83
CA LEU A 53 -9.15 -29.63 18.85
C LEU A 53 -8.95 -30.42 17.55
N GLU A 54 -8.62 -31.71 17.66
CA GLU A 54 -8.53 -32.60 16.49
C GLU A 54 -9.88 -32.68 15.74
N GLY A 55 -10.99 -32.75 16.48
CA GLY A 55 -12.34 -32.69 15.94
C GLY A 55 -12.63 -31.38 15.21
N PHE A 56 -12.13 -30.24 15.71
CA PHE A 56 -12.24 -28.95 15.04
C PHE A 56 -11.46 -28.91 13.73
N PHE A 57 -10.18 -29.29 13.74
CA PHE A 57 -9.33 -29.27 12.56
C PHE A 57 -9.77 -30.30 11.49
N SER A 58 -10.31 -31.44 11.91
CA SER A 58 -10.90 -32.44 11.02
C SER A 58 -12.33 -32.11 10.57
N GLY A 59 -12.91 -30.98 11.00
CA GLY A 59 -14.25 -30.54 10.61
C GLY A 59 -15.41 -31.38 11.18
N LYS A 60 -15.14 -32.20 12.20
CA LYS A 60 -16.08 -33.14 12.81
C LYS A 60 -16.90 -32.56 13.96
N ILE A 61 -16.68 -31.30 14.35
CA ILE A 61 -17.56 -30.62 15.31
C ILE A 61 -18.99 -30.64 14.78
N LEU A 62 -19.94 -30.98 15.64
CA LEU A 62 -21.36 -31.05 15.29
C LEU A 62 -21.90 -29.65 15.02
N LYS A 63 -22.65 -29.53 13.92
CA LYS A 63 -23.18 -28.26 13.41
C LYS A 63 -24.67 -28.41 13.12
N VAL A 64 -25.43 -27.34 13.34
CA VAL A 64 -26.83 -27.22 12.92
C VAL A 64 -26.87 -26.27 11.73
N TRP A 65 -27.35 -26.76 10.59
CA TRP A 65 -27.48 -25.98 9.36
C TRP A 65 -28.86 -25.34 9.23
N LYS A 66 -28.94 -24.22 8.50
CA LYS A 66 -30.17 -23.45 8.29
C LYS A 66 -31.25 -24.25 7.54
N ASP A 67 -30.82 -25.06 6.56
CA ASP A 67 -31.69 -25.72 5.59
C ASP A 67 -31.86 -27.23 5.84
N GLU A 68 -31.12 -27.80 6.78
CA GLU A 68 -31.40 -29.17 7.22
C GLU A 68 -32.69 -29.14 8.03
N GLY A 69 -33.71 -29.87 7.57
CA GLY A 69 -34.99 -30.05 8.25
C GLY A 69 -34.85 -30.76 9.60
N SER A 70 -34.13 -30.15 10.54
CA SER A 70 -33.95 -30.65 11.89
C SER A 70 -35.34 -30.74 12.52
N LYS A 71 -35.78 -31.98 12.76
CA LYS A 71 -37.09 -32.28 13.34
C LYS A 71 -37.28 -31.38 14.58
N PRO A 72 -38.43 -30.73 14.79
CA PRO A 72 -38.68 -29.82 15.93
C PRO A 72 -38.29 -30.40 17.30
N ILE A 73 -38.38 -31.74 17.43
CA ILE A 73 -37.97 -32.50 18.61
C ILE A 73 -36.47 -32.34 18.92
N TYR A 74 -35.61 -32.31 17.90
CA TYR A 74 -34.16 -32.14 18.07
C TYR A 74 -33.82 -30.73 18.56
N VAL A 75 -34.47 -29.71 18.02
CA VAL A 75 -34.28 -28.30 18.41
C VAL A 75 -34.74 -28.07 19.85
N ASN A 76 -35.89 -28.62 20.25
CA ASN A 76 -36.37 -28.53 21.63
C ASN A 76 -35.40 -29.20 22.62
N THR A 77 -34.77 -30.30 22.19
CA THR A 77 -33.75 -31.00 22.98
C THR A 77 -32.51 -30.14 23.16
N LEU A 78 -31.98 -29.55 22.08
CA LEU A 78 -30.85 -28.61 22.15
C LEU A 78 -31.17 -27.39 23.00
N LYS A 79 -32.38 -26.83 22.88
CA LYS A 79 -32.82 -25.68 23.68
C LYS A 79 -32.77 -25.97 25.17
N LYS A 80 -33.20 -27.16 25.60
CA LYS A 80 -33.08 -27.58 27.01
C LYS A 80 -31.62 -27.67 27.43
N LEU A 81 -30.75 -28.30 26.63
CA LEU A 81 -29.32 -28.42 26.94
C LEU A 81 -28.62 -27.05 27.03
N VAL A 82 -29.00 -26.07 26.20
CA VAL A 82 -28.50 -24.69 26.27
C VAL A 82 -28.97 -23.98 27.54
N ASN A 83 -30.25 -24.09 27.89
CA ASN A 83 -30.82 -23.46 29.08
C ASN A 83 -30.20 -23.99 30.37
N GLU A 84 -29.86 -25.28 30.40
CA GLU A 84 -29.17 -25.93 31.52
C GLU A 84 -27.65 -25.65 31.53
N ASN A 85 -27.13 -24.84 30.59
CA ASN A 85 -25.70 -24.55 30.40
C ASN A 85 -24.83 -25.80 30.19
N LEU A 86 -25.36 -26.87 29.60
CA LEU A 86 -24.61 -28.11 29.32
C LEU A 86 -23.87 -28.07 27.98
N ILE A 87 -24.35 -27.23 27.05
CA ILE A 87 -23.73 -26.98 25.75
C ILE A 87 -23.65 -25.47 25.50
N LEU A 88 -22.62 -25.05 24.76
CA LEU A 88 -22.57 -23.74 24.13
C LEU A 88 -22.89 -23.88 22.65
N VAL A 89 -23.69 -22.93 22.16
CA VAL A 89 -24.03 -22.79 20.75
C VAL A 89 -23.57 -21.42 20.29
N PHE A 90 -22.83 -21.37 19.18
CA PHE A 90 -22.34 -20.12 18.61
C PHE A 90 -22.35 -20.18 17.07
N PRO A 91 -22.44 -19.02 16.38
CA PRO A 91 -22.48 -18.99 14.92
C PRO A 91 -21.11 -19.22 14.30
N GLU A 92 -21.07 -19.97 13.20
CA GLU A 92 -19.91 -20.09 12.31
C GLU A 92 -20.36 -19.82 10.86
N PHE A 93 -19.59 -18.98 10.17
CA PHE A 93 -19.82 -18.60 8.78
C PHE A 93 -18.95 -19.41 7.84
N LYS A 94 -19.52 -19.83 6.72
CA LYS A 94 -18.82 -20.55 5.66
C LYS A 94 -19.13 -19.95 4.31
N PHE A 95 -18.08 -19.68 3.53
CA PHE A 95 -18.22 -19.19 2.18
C PHE A 95 -18.21 -20.36 1.18
N LEU A 96 -19.32 -20.52 0.46
CA LEU A 96 -19.50 -21.54 -0.56
C LEU A 96 -19.13 -20.96 -1.92
N LYS A 97 -17.89 -21.19 -2.36
CA LYS A 97 -17.36 -20.66 -3.64
C LYS A 97 -18.19 -21.07 -4.86
N GLU A 98 -18.74 -22.28 -4.85
CA GLU A 98 -19.51 -22.84 -5.96
C GLU A 98 -20.83 -22.08 -6.22
N THR A 99 -21.46 -21.58 -5.15
CA THR A 99 -22.74 -20.87 -5.23
C THR A 99 -22.61 -19.37 -4.99
N ASN A 100 -21.40 -18.89 -4.66
CA ASN A 100 -21.11 -17.54 -4.18
C ASN A 100 -22.04 -17.10 -3.04
N GLN A 101 -22.28 -18.01 -2.08
CA GLN A 101 -23.17 -17.76 -0.95
C GLN A 101 -22.45 -17.88 0.39
N LEU A 102 -22.81 -16.99 1.31
CA LEU A 102 -22.41 -17.07 2.70
C LEU A 102 -23.43 -17.90 3.48
N ALA A 103 -23.03 -19.10 3.90
CA ALA A 103 -23.82 -19.98 4.74
C ALA A 103 -23.52 -19.73 6.23
N VAL A 104 -24.56 -19.78 7.05
CA VAL A 104 -24.46 -19.68 8.51
C VAL A 104 -24.84 -21.04 9.09
N CYS A 105 -24.00 -21.56 9.99
CA CYS A 105 -24.29 -22.77 10.76
C CYS A 105 -24.03 -22.49 12.25
N LEU A 106 -24.68 -23.26 13.12
CA LEU A 106 -24.47 -23.16 14.57
C LEU A 106 -23.58 -24.31 15.03
N CYS A 107 -22.41 -23.99 15.59
CA CYS A 107 -21.51 -24.97 16.18
C CYS A 107 -21.97 -25.34 17.58
N LEU A 108 -21.90 -26.63 17.91
CA LEU A 108 -22.26 -27.17 19.21
C LEU A 108 -20.99 -27.65 19.92
N ILE A 109 -20.71 -27.11 21.11
CA ILE A 109 -19.59 -27.56 21.95
C ILE A 109 -20.05 -27.88 23.36
N SER A 110 -19.39 -28.83 24.02
CA SER A 110 -19.68 -29.23 25.39
C SER A 110 -18.41 -29.63 26.13
N GLU A 111 -18.39 -29.43 27.45
CA GLU A 111 -17.28 -29.85 28.32
C GLU A 111 -17.41 -31.36 28.63
N LYS A 112 -16.29 -32.09 28.51
CA LYS A 112 -16.19 -33.52 28.86
C LYS A 112 -15.94 -33.75 30.37
N GLU A 113 -15.08 -32.95 30.99
CA GLU A 113 -14.69 -33.03 32.42
C GLU A 113 -14.24 -31.64 32.93
N PHE A 114 -14.46 -31.35 34.22
CA PHE A 114 -13.99 -30.11 34.88
C PHE A 114 -12.46 -30.12 35.10
N LYS A 115 -11.71 -29.88 34.02
CA LYS A 115 -10.28 -29.62 34.07
C LYS A 115 -10.03 -28.25 33.43
N SER A 116 -9.20 -27.41 34.05
CA SER A 116 -8.83 -26.10 33.49
C SER A 116 -8.35 -26.20 32.03
N SER A 117 -7.58 -27.25 31.72
CA SER A 117 -7.11 -27.57 30.37
C SER A 117 -8.21 -27.84 29.34
N ASN A 118 -9.43 -28.22 29.77
CA ASN A 118 -10.56 -28.44 28.87
C ASN A 118 -11.26 -27.12 28.51
N ARG A 119 -11.26 -26.15 29.43
CA ARG A 119 -11.84 -24.81 29.20
C ARG A 119 -11.01 -24.00 28.21
N GLU A 120 -9.70 -24.06 28.34
CA GLU A 120 -8.78 -23.47 27.36
C GLU A 120 -9.00 -24.05 25.96
N LYS A 121 -9.20 -25.38 25.85
CA LYS A 121 -9.55 -26.03 24.58
C LYS A 121 -10.89 -25.55 24.01
N LEU A 122 -11.92 -25.37 24.84
CA LEU A 122 -13.22 -24.84 24.39
C LEU A 122 -13.08 -23.40 23.87
N LYS A 123 -12.34 -22.56 24.60
CA LYS A 123 -12.00 -21.20 24.19
C LYS A 123 -11.25 -21.20 22.87
N GLU A 124 -10.24 -22.06 22.72
CA GLU A 124 -9.45 -22.17 21.50
C GLU A 124 -10.29 -22.62 20.29
N ILE A 125 -11.19 -23.60 20.48
CA ILE A 125 -12.16 -24.01 19.45
C ILE A 125 -13.07 -22.84 19.07
N TYR A 126 -13.59 -22.12 20.05
CA TYR A 126 -14.47 -20.97 19.83
C TYR A 126 -13.76 -19.86 19.04
N LEU A 127 -12.60 -19.40 19.50
CA LEU A 127 -11.82 -18.35 18.85
C LEU A 127 -11.39 -18.76 17.43
N ASN A 128 -10.85 -19.96 17.25
CA ASN A 128 -10.48 -20.45 15.92
C ASN A 128 -11.69 -20.55 14.97
N SER A 129 -12.89 -20.88 15.47
CA SER A 129 -14.11 -20.91 14.66
C SER A 129 -14.55 -19.52 14.22
N LEU A 130 -14.41 -18.52 15.10
CA LEU A 130 -14.71 -17.13 14.76
C LEU A 130 -13.68 -16.54 13.79
N SER A 131 -12.39 -16.87 13.91
CA SER A 131 -11.38 -16.48 12.92
C SER A 131 -11.61 -17.12 11.56
N LYS A 132 -12.03 -18.39 11.51
CA LYS A 132 -12.51 -19.02 10.25
C LYS A 132 -13.71 -18.29 9.66
N SER A 133 -14.63 -17.84 10.52
CA SER A 133 -15.80 -17.08 10.10
C SER A 133 -15.44 -15.71 9.55
N ALA A 134 -14.48 -15.01 10.16
CA ALA A 134 -13.92 -13.75 9.67
C ALA A 134 -13.32 -13.91 8.27
N LEU A 135 -12.48 -14.93 8.06
CA LEU A 135 -11.92 -15.27 6.75
C LEU A 135 -13.01 -15.60 5.72
N ALA A 136 -14.05 -16.35 6.11
CA ALA A 136 -15.16 -16.67 5.21
C ALA A 136 -15.94 -15.42 4.78
N ILE A 137 -16.27 -14.54 5.72
CA ILE A 137 -16.96 -13.27 5.46
C ILE A 137 -16.09 -12.37 4.58
N GLN A 138 -14.80 -12.28 4.88
CA GLN A 138 -13.85 -11.50 4.09
C GLN A 138 -13.81 -11.98 2.64
N ASN A 139 -13.64 -13.29 2.41
CA ASN A 139 -13.63 -13.85 1.05
C ASN A 139 -14.95 -13.60 0.32
N TYR A 140 -16.08 -13.74 1.01
CA TYR A 140 -17.39 -13.44 0.43
C TYR A 140 -17.50 -11.98 -0.04
N ILE A 141 -16.99 -11.02 0.76
CA ILE A 141 -17.04 -9.60 0.41
C ILE A 141 -16.10 -9.27 -0.75
N LEU A 142 -14.91 -9.87 -0.78
CA LEU A 142 -13.95 -9.70 -1.87
C LEU A 142 -14.48 -10.26 -3.20
N GLU A 143 -15.29 -11.33 -3.17
CA GLU A 143 -15.95 -11.92 -4.35
C GLU A 143 -17.34 -11.30 -4.65
N SER A 144 -17.86 -10.43 -3.78
CA SER A 144 -19.11 -9.69 -3.99
C SER A 144 -18.88 -8.43 -4.82
N GLU A 145 -19.97 -7.82 -5.32
CA GLU A 145 -19.85 -6.54 -6.03
C GLU A 145 -19.23 -5.46 -5.12
N PRO A 146 -18.07 -4.88 -5.51
CA PRO A 146 -17.40 -3.85 -4.72
C PRO A 146 -18.19 -2.56 -4.71
N TYR A 147 -17.86 -1.65 -3.79
CA TYR A 147 -18.44 -0.31 -3.82
C TYR A 147 -18.04 0.43 -5.10
N GLN A 148 -19.01 1.07 -5.74
CA GLN A 148 -18.75 1.89 -6.92
C GLN A 148 -18.30 3.30 -6.54
N ILE A 149 -17.62 3.99 -7.46
CA ILE A 149 -17.17 5.37 -7.26
C ILE A 149 -18.34 6.32 -6.96
N SER A 150 -19.50 6.11 -7.58
CA SER A 150 -20.71 6.90 -7.30
C SER A 150 -21.20 6.73 -5.86
N GLU A 151 -21.12 5.52 -5.31
CA GLU A 151 -21.49 5.23 -3.92
C GLU A 151 -20.50 5.88 -2.94
N LEU A 152 -19.20 5.94 -3.30
CA LEU A 152 -18.14 6.54 -2.47
C LEU A 152 -18.38 8.04 -2.23
N MET A 153 -18.79 8.79 -3.27
CA MET A 153 -19.11 10.22 -3.12
C MET A 153 -20.25 10.44 -2.13
N SER A 154 -21.34 9.67 -2.27
CA SER A 154 -22.48 9.74 -1.34
C SER A 154 -22.08 9.35 0.09
N ILE A 155 -21.19 8.36 0.24
CA ILE A 155 -20.63 7.96 1.53
C ILE A 155 -19.85 9.12 2.17
N PHE A 156 -18.96 9.79 1.44
CA PHE A 156 -18.17 10.88 2.01
C PHE A 156 -19.03 12.09 2.38
N GLU A 157 -19.99 12.47 1.54
CA GLU A 157 -20.96 13.53 1.87
C GLU A 157 -21.71 13.21 3.15
N TYR A 158 -22.16 11.96 3.28
CA TYR A 158 -22.86 11.49 4.47
C TYR A 158 -21.97 11.55 5.72
N LEU A 159 -20.75 11.00 5.66
CA LEU A 159 -19.86 10.89 6.83
C LEU A 159 -19.29 12.23 7.30
N ILE A 160 -19.14 13.20 6.39
CA ILE A 160 -18.65 14.54 6.74
C ILE A 160 -19.75 15.40 7.38
N THR A 161 -21.03 15.09 7.15
CA THR A 161 -22.13 15.70 7.90
C THR A 161 -22.19 15.16 9.34
N GLU A 162 -22.09 16.04 10.34
CA GLU A 162 -22.02 15.69 11.78
C GLU A 162 -23.27 14.96 12.31
N ASN A 163 -24.32 14.87 11.49
CA ASN A 163 -25.59 14.21 11.80
C ASN A 163 -25.64 12.77 11.28
N ALA A 164 -24.50 12.14 10.99
CA ALA A 164 -24.41 10.73 10.61
C ALA A 164 -24.73 9.80 11.80
N GLU A 165 -25.95 9.84 12.32
CA GLU A 165 -26.49 8.90 13.30
C GLU A 165 -27.33 7.78 12.65
N GLY A 166 -27.21 7.63 11.32
CA GLY A 166 -27.88 6.60 10.54
C GLY A 166 -26.91 5.57 9.96
N THR A 167 -27.41 4.36 9.77
CA THR A 167 -26.69 3.30 9.10
C THR A 167 -26.81 3.47 7.57
N PHE A 168 -25.76 3.93 6.89
CA PHE A 168 -25.54 3.72 5.45
C PHE A 168 -25.10 2.26 5.19
N ILE A 169 -25.64 1.32 5.97
CA ILE A 169 -25.33 -0.09 5.79
C ILE A 169 -26.02 -0.50 4.50
N LYS A 170 -25.25 -0.93 3.49
CA LYS A 170 -25.79 -1.85 2.47
C LYS A 170 -26.36 -3.01 3.30
N GLN A 171 -27.69 -3.13 3.40
CA GLN A 171 -28.36 -4.08 4.31
C GLN A 171 -27.81 -5.51 4.20
N SER A 172 -27.18 -5.82 3.06
CA SER A 172 -26.46 -7.04 2.76
C SER A 172 -25.25 -7.34 3.65
N PHE A 173 -24.58 -6.39 4.33
CA PHE A 173 -23.33 -6.63 5.08
C PHE A 173 -23.45 -6.38 6.60
N ASN A 174 -24.51 -6.88 7.21
CA ASN A 174 -24.69 -6.82 8.66
C ASN A 174 -24.63 -8.23 9.26
N ILE A 175 -23.54 -8.53 9.96
CA ILE A 175 -23.28 -9.84 10.58
C ILE A 175 -24.39 -10.20 11.58
N LYS A 176 -24.83 -9.23 12.39
CA LYS A 176 -25.93 -9.44 13.34
C LYS A 176 -27.20 -9.84 12.59
N ASN A 177 -27.54 -9.18 11.48
CA ASN A 177 -28.70 -9.55 10.67
C ASN A 177 -28.56 -10.94 10.04
N TRP A 178 -27.37 -11.33 9.59
CA TRP A 178 -27.14 -12.67 9.06
C TRP A 178 -27.36 -13.75 10.11
N ILE A 179 -26.87 -13.55 11.34
CA ILE A 179 -27.11 -14.44 12.48
C ILE A 179 -28.61 -14.50 12.80
N HIS A 180 -29.28 -13.35 12.83
CA HIS A 180 -30.72 -13.25 13.11
C HIS A 180 -31.61 -13.84 12.01
N SER A 181 -31.09 -13.98 10.78
CA SER A 181 -31.77 -14.66 9.67
C SER A 181 -31.86 -16.18 9.83
N PHE A 182 -31.19 -16.74 10.84
CA PHE A 182 -31.19 -18.17 11.11
C PHE A 182 -32.49 -18.62 11.79
N THR A 183 -33.05 -19.74 11.32
CA THR A 183 -34.37 -20.25 11.73
C THR A 183 -34.46 -20.53 13.23
N PHE A 184 -33.38 -21.00 13.86
CA PHE A 184 -33.34 -21.38 15.28
C PHE A 184 -32.52 -20.41 16.15
N LYS A 185 -32.72 -19.10 15.95
CA LYS A 185 -32.05 -18.04 16.74
C LYS A 185 -32.19 -18.20 18.25
N GLU A 186 -33.24 -18.87 18.72
CA GLU A 186 -33.52 -19.14 20.14
C GLU A 186 -32.44 -20.00 20.83
N LEU A 187 -31.58 -20.68 20.08
CA LEU A 187 -30.47 -21.46 20.63
C LEU A 187 -29.26 -20.58 20.99
N LEU A 188 -29.20 -19.35 20.48
CA LEU A 188 -28.11 -18.42 20.73
C LEU A 188 -28.47 -17.47 21.87
N LYS A 189 -27.54 -17.31 22.82
CA LYS A 189 -27.63 -16.26 23.84
C LYS A 189 -27.18 -14.93 23.23
N GLU A 190 -27.85 -13.84 23.59
CA GLU A 190 -27.52 -12.51 23.05
C GLU A 190 -26.06 -12.11 23.33
N GLU A 191 -25.56 -12.42 24.54
CA GLU A 191 -24.17 -12.21 24.95
C GLU A 191 -23.17 -12.88 23.99
N VAL A 192 -23.49 -14.10 23.52
CA VAL A 192 -22.65 -14.86 22.59
C VAL A 192 -22.72 -14.26 21.19
N ILE A 193 -23.87 -13.73 20.78
CA ILE A 193 -24.01 -13.05 19.48
C ILE A 193 -23.17 -11.77 19.48
N GLU A 194 -23.28 -10.95 20.53
CA GLU A 194 -22.54 -9.69 20.63
C GLU A 194 -21.03 -9.91 20.63
N ASP A 195 -20.53 -10.85 21.45
CA ASP A 195 -19.11 -11.21 21.44
C ASP A 195 -18.68 -11.75 20.07
N SER A 196 -19.43 -12.70 19.50
CA SER A 196 -19.07 -13.29 18.19
C SER A 196 -19.00 -12.23 17.09
N VAL A 197 -19.93 -11.27 17.05
CA VAL A 197 -19.90 -10.15 16.10
C VAL A 197 -18.66 -9.30 16.32
N GLN A 198 -18.36 -8.93 17.58
CA GLN A 198 -17.20 -8.11 17.92
C GLN A 198 -15.89 -8.80 17.50
N PHE A 199 -15.69 -10.07 17.86
CA PHE A 199 -14.52 -10.86 17.50
C PHE A 199 -14.32 -10.97 15.99
N ILE A 200 -15.39 -11.27 15.26
CA ILE A 200 -15.33 -11.40 13.80
C ILE A 200 -14.91 -10.06 13.17
N LEU A 201 -15.52 -8.95 13.60
CA LEU A 201 -15.19 -7.63 13.08
C LEU A 201 -13.74 -7.21 13.40
N GLU A 202 -13.24 -7.51 14.60
CA GLU A 202 -11.84 -7.26 14.97
C GLU A 202 -10.87 -8.04 14.09
N ASN A 203 -11.11 -9.34 13.86
CA ASN A 203 -10.27 -10.16 12.99
C ASN A 203 -10.30 -9.67 11.53
N ILE A 204 -11.46 -9.23 11.02
CA ILE A 204 -11.56 -8.65 9.68
C ILE A 204 -10.74 -7.35 9.62
N GLN A 205 -10.83 -6.49 10.63
CA GLN A 205 -10.12 -5.22 10.68
C GLN A 205 -8.59 -5.42 10.72
N GLU A 206 -8.10 -6.42 11.44
CA GLU A 206 -6.66 -6.77 11.51
C GLU A 206 -6.09 -7.26 10.17
N SER A 207 -6.95 -7.81 9.30
CA SER A 207 -6.52 -8.27 7.99
C SER A 207 -6.21 -7.13 6.99
N GLU A 208 -6.62 -5.89 7.28
CA GLU A 208 -6.44 -4.68 6.47
C GLU A 208 -7.06 -4.70 5.04
N TYR A 209 -7.55 -5.84 4.55
CA TYR A 209 -8.16 -5.96 3.22
C TYR A 209 -9.55 -5.33 3.10
N ILE A 210 -10.23 -5.12 4.22
CA ILE A 210 -11.59 -4.59 4.30
C ILE A 210 -11.63 -3.56 5.44
N ALA A 211 -12.16 -2.38 5.15
CA ALA A 211 -12.40 -1.37 6.18
C ALA A 211 -13.66 -1.70 6.98
N VAL A 212 -13.54 -1.75 8.30
CA VAL A 212 -14.65 -2.01 9.23
C VAL A 212 -15.12 -0.68 9.82
N THR A 213 -16.36 -0.30 9.56
CA THR A 213 -16.97 0.97 10.01
C THR A 213 -18.29 0.73 10.72
N LYS A 214 -18.70 1.66 11.59
CA LYS A 214 -19.94 1.51 12.35
C LYS A 214 -21.18 1.82 11.50
N SER A 215 -21.10 2.85 10.66
CA SER A 215 -22.22 3.40 9.90
C SER A 215 -22.38 2.76 8.52
N ILE A 216 -21.28 2.32 7.89
CA ILE A 216 -21.32 1.72 6.54
C ILE A 216 -21.19 0.20 6.61
N GLY A 217 -20.59 -0.34 7.68
CA GLY A 217 -20.33 -1.76 7.84
C GLY A 217 -18.98 -2.14 7.23
N LEU A 218 -18.98 -3.15 6.36
CA LEU A 218 -17.77 -3.69 5.73
C LEU A 218 -17.57 -3.07 4.36
N PHE A 219 -16.50 -2.30 4.20
CA PHE A 219 -16.19 -1.52 3.00
C PHE A 219 -14.99 -2.09 2.26
N HIS A 220 -15.16 -2.30 0.95
CA HIS A 220 -14.11 -2.79 0.06
C HIS A 220 -14.19 -2.08 -1.31
N LEU A 221 -13.02 -1.84 -1.88
CA LEU A 221 -12.82 -1.28 -3.22
C LEU A 221 -11.88 -2.20 -3.98
N THR A 222 -12.11 -2.40 -5.28
CA THR A 222 -11.19 -3.12 -6.15
C THR A 222 -9.96 -2.29 -6.48
N ASP A 223 -8.87 -2.97 -6.83
CA ASP A 223 -7.59 -2.33 -7.10
C ASP A 223 -7.70 -1.33 -8.27
N GLU A 224 -8.46 -1.69 -9.32
CA GLU A 224 -8.69 -0.83 -10.49
C GLU A 224 -9.35 0.53 -10.18
N LEU A 225 -10.03 0.65 -9.04
CA LEU A 225 -10.75 1.86 -8.65
C LEU A 225 -9.98 2.70 -7.63
N THR A 226 -8.87 2.20 -7.08
CA THR A 226 -8.13 2.83 -5.98
C THR A 226 -7.62 4.23 -6.34
N GLU A 227 -7.01 4.41 -7.51
CA GLU A 227 -6.48 5.73 -7.95
C GLU A 227 -7.60 6.79 -8.03
N LYS A 228 -8.73 6.42 -8.63
CA LYS A 228 -9.90 7.32 -8.74
C LYS A 228 -10.53 7.60 -7.37
N ALA A 229 -10.60 6.60 -6.51
CA ALA A 229 -11.11 6.74 -5.15
C ALA A 229 -10.23 7.67 -4.32
N PHE A 230 -8.91 7.60 -4.48
CA PHE A 230 -7.96 8.48 -3.80
C PHE A 230 -8.10 9.93 -4.26
N GLU A 231 -8.24 10.19 -5.56
CA GLU A 231 -8.47 11.56 -6.07
C GLU A 231 -9.76 12.18 -5.50
N ILE A 232 -10.83 11.39 -5.40
CA ILE A 232 -12.08 11.84 -4.77
C ILE A 232 -11.87 12.12 -3.28
N LEU A 233 -11.24 11.19 -2.56
CA LEU A 233 -10.91 11.34 -1.15
C LEU A 233 -10.12 12.62 -0.91
N LYS A 234 -9.06 12.87 -1.70
CA LYS A 234 -8.24 14.07 -1.65
C LYS A 234 -9.10 15.33 -1.81
N GLY A 235 -10.02 15.33 -2.77
CA GLY A 235 -10.96 16.42 -2.99
C GLY A 235 -11.86 16.71 -1.78
N TYR A 236 -12.49 15.69 -1.19
CA TYR A 236 -13.35 15.84 0.00
C TYR A 236 -12.53 16.23 1.24
N TYR A 237 -11.34 15.67 1.37
CA TYR A 237 -10.44 15.97 2.47
C TYR A 237 -10.00 17.43 2.46
N LEU A 238 -9.42 17.91 1.36
CA LEU A 238 -8.88 19.26 1.24
C LEU A 238 -9.95 20.35 1.22
N ASN A 239 -11.11 20.09 0.61
CA ASN A 239 -12.13 21.13 0.41
C ASN A 239 -13.24 21.14 1.46
N GLN A 240 -13.45 20.06 2.21
CA GLN A 240 -14.57 19.99 3.16
C GLN A 240 -14.10 19.59 4.56
N PHE A 241 -13.43 18.44 4.70
CA PHE A 241 -13.08 17.91 6.01
C PHE A 241 -12.03 18.76 6.73
N SER A 242 -10.96 19.16 6.05
CA SER A 242 -9.91 20.04 6.61
C SER A 242 -10.47 21.40 7.03
N GLN A 243 -11.33 22.02 6.20
CA GLN A 243 -11.98 23.30 6.49
C GLN A 243 -12.83 23.19 7.75
N LYS A 244 -13.59 22.10 7.89
CA LYS A 244 -14.43 21.85 9.06
C LYS A 244 -13.61 21.60 10.33
N LEU A 245 -12.48 20.87 10.23
CA LEU A 245 -11.54 20.72 11.34
C LEU A 245 -10.97 22.07 11.78
N LYS A 246 -10.62 22.93 10.82
CA LYS A 246 -10.11 24.27 11.06
C LYS A 246 -11.13 25.17 11.74
N GLU A 247 -12.38 25.18 11.29
CA GLU A 247 -13.42 26.06 11.82
C GLU A 247 -13.93 25.63 13.20
N ASN A 248 -14.10 24.33 13.42
CA ASN A 248 -14.83 23.82 14.58
C ASN A 248 -13.94 23.11 15.62
N TYR A 249 -12.74 22.66 15.25
CA TYR A 249 -11.90 21.78 16.09
C TYR A 249 -10.45 22.28 16.15
N GLN A 250 -10.26 23.48 16.73
CA GLN A 250 -8.97 24.17 16.80
C GLN A 250 -7.81 23.31 17.34
N THR A 251 -8.02 22.53 18.41
CA THR A 251 -6.96 21.69 19.01
C THR A 251 -6.52 20.55 18.08
N ALA A 252 -7.46 19.98 17.31
CA ALA A 252 -7.15 18.99 16.28
C ALA A 252 -6.37 19.63 15.12
N TRP A 253 -6.80 20.83 14.70
CA TRP A 253 -6.13 21.59 13.65
C TRP A 253 -4.71 22.02 14.02
N GLU A 254 -4.45 22.39 15.29
CA GLU A 254 -3.11 22.73 15.78
C GLU A 254 -2.13 21.55 15.68
N LEU A 255 -2.61 20.33 15.98
CA LEU A 255 -1.81 19.12 15.86
C LEU A 255 -1.48 18.81 14.39
N ILE A 256 -2.46 18.90 13.50
CA ILE A 256 -2.27 18.77 12.05
C ILE A 256 -1.29 19.82 11.54
N SER A 257 -1.49 21.08 11.92
CA SER A 257 -0.66 22.22 11.51
C SER A 257 0.78 22.08 11.97
N LYS A 258 1.02 21.52 13.17
CA LYS A 258 2.36 21.21 13.65
C LYS A 258 3.02 20.14 12.80
N ASN A 259 2.32 19.05 12.49
CA ASN A 259 2.85 18.00 11.64
C ASN A 259 3.15 18.48 10.22
N ARG A 260 2.28 19.30 9.62
CA ARG A 260 2.54 19.94 8.32
C ARG A 260 3.86 20.74 8.31
N LYS A 261 4.23 21.39 9.42
CA LYS A 261 5.51 22.12 9.55
C LYS A 261 6.72 21.18 9.60
N ASP A 262 6.54 20.01 10.19
CA ASP A 262 7.56 18.98 10.36
C ASP A 262 7.80 18.15 9.08
N ILE A 263 6.90 18.22 8.08
CA ILE A 263 7.11 17.60 6.76
C ILE A 263 8.34 18.23 6.08
N VAL A 264 9.39 17.42 5.92
CA VAL A 264 10.61 17.78 5.19
C VAL A 264 10.50 17.29 3.76
N VAL A 265 10.46 18.24 2.82
CA VAL A 265 10.59 17.91 1.39
C VAL A 265 12.04 17.57 1.12
N ASP A 266 12.31 16.33 0.70
CA ASP A 266 13.66 15.93 0.31
C ASP A 266 14.11 16.78 -0.90
N VAL A 267 15.17 17.55 -0.69
CA VAL A 267 15.76 18.44 -1.71
C VAL A 267 16.35 17.63 -2.87
N ASN A 268 16.64 16.35 -2.65
CA ASN A 268 17.12 15.41 -3.66
C ASN A 268 15.99 14.62 -4.34
N TYR A 269 14.71 14.93 -4.08
CA TYR A 269 13.60 14.22 -4.70
C TYR A 269 13.60 14.40 -6.23
N SER A 270 13.79 13.26 -6.90
CA SER A 270 14.05 13.09 -8.33
C SER A 270 12.86 12.47 -9.08
N GLY A 271 11.64 12.65 -8.59
CA GLY A 271 10.41 12.20 -9.23
C GLY A 271 9.50 13.36 -9.69
N PRO A 272 8.35 13.06 -10.33
CA PRO A 272 7.39 14.09 -10.72
C PRO A 272 6.84 14.81 -9.47
N ILE A 273 6.72 16.13 -9.59
CA ILE A 273 6.20 17.02 -8.54
C ILE A 273 4.75 16.68 -8.17
N SER A 274 3.94 16.19 -9.12
CA SER A 274 2.52 15.87 -8.91
C SER A 274 2.30 14.82 -7.82
N GLY A 275 3.19 13.84 -7.69
CA GLY A 275 3.06 12.76 -6.70
C GLY A 275 3.50 13.13 -5.28
N LEU A 276 3.95 14.37 -5.04
CA LEU A 276 4.31 14.87 -3.70
C LEU A 276 3.08 15.29 -2.90
N GLU A 277 2.10 15.92 -3.55
CA GLU A 277 0.87 16.36 -2.88
C GLU A 277 0.05 15.16 -2.37
N GLU A 278 -0.07 14.11 -3.20
CA GLU A 278 -0.71 12.86 -2.79
C GLU A 278 -0.01 12.24 -1.57
N LYS A 279 1.33 12.29 -1.55
CA LYS A 279 2.12 11.78 -0.44
C LYS A 279 1.88 12.57 0.85
N PHE A 280 1.81 13.91 0.76
CA PHE A 280 1.47 14.75 1.92
C PHE A 280 0.06 14.46 2.43
N VAL A 281 -0.92 14.30 1.54
CA VAL A 281 -2.30 13.94 1.92
C VAL A 281 -2.34 12.58 2.63
N SER A 282 -1.65 11.57 2.10
CA SER A 282 -1.61 10.23 2.71
C SER A 282 -0.94 10.26 4.10
N GLU A 283 0.21 10.94 4.22
CA GLU A 283 0.91 11.10 5.50
C GLU A 283 0.05 11.85 6.53
N GLU A 284 -0.64 12.91 6.11
CA GLU A 284 -1.51 13.68 6.99
C GLU A 284 -2.74 12.87 7.45
N LEU A 285 -3.40 12.15 6.54
CA LEU A 285 -4.54 11.28 6.87
C LEU A 285 -4.14 10.19 7.86
N LYS A 286 -2.97 9.56 7.67
CA LYS A 286 -2.44 8.57 8.61
C LYS A 286 -2.28 9.15 10.02
N ILE A 287 -1.66 10.31 10.13
CA ILE A 287 -1.46 10.99 11.41
C ILE A 287 -2.80 11.38 12.04
N ILE A 288 -3.75 11.87 11.24
CA ILE A 288 -5.10 12.22 11.69
C ILE A 288 -5.81 11.00 12.29
N GLY A 289 -5.76 9.86 11.61
CA GLY A 289 -6.39 8.64 12.10
C GLY A 289 -5.75 8.05 13.36
N GLU A 290 -4.44 8.19 13.52
CA GLU A 290 -3.71 7.68 14.69
C GLU A 290 -3.86 8.60 15.92
N ASN A 291 -3.87 9.93 15.73
CA ASN A 291 -3.63 10.89 16.80
C ASN A 291 -4.82 11.80 17.17
N LEU A 292 -5.91 11.83 16.40
CA LEU A 292 -7.07 12.68 16.73
C LEU A 292 -8.14 12.02 17.60
N ASN A 293 -7.90 10.79 18.07
CA ASN A 293 -8.85 10.08 18.94
C ASN A 293 -9.14 10.90 20.21
N GLY A 294 -10.38 11.38 20.34
CA GLY A 294 -10.83 12.22 21.46
C GLY A 294 -10.77 13.74 21.23
N LEU A 295 -10.15 14.21 20.13
CA LEU A 295 -10.10 15.63 19.74
C LEU A 295 -11.19 16.02 18.72
N ILE A 296 -11.82 15.03 18.11
CA ILE A 296 -12.90 15.18 17.14
C ILE A 296 -14.11 14.31 17.53
N PRO A 297 -15.33 14.66 17.10
CA PRO A 297 -16.52 13.85 17.32
C PRO A 297 -16.36 12.42 16.78
N LYS A 298 -16.99 11.47 17.48
CA LYS A 298 -17.03 10.05 17.06
C LYS A 298 -17.68 9.85 15.69
N THR A 299 -18.50 10.78 15.23
CA THR A 299 -19.17 10.75 13.93
C THR A 299 -18.19 10.79 12.75
N PHE A 300 -17.01 11.40 12.93
CA PHE A 300 -15.96 11.43 11.89
C PHE A 300 -15.08 10.18 11.83
N ARG A 301 -15.22 9.27 12.80
CA ARG A 301 -14.32 8.10 12.91
C ARG A 301 -14.39 7.21 11.69
N ASP A 302 -15.58 6.98 11.16
CA ASP A 302 -15.78 6.14 9.97
C ASP A 302 -15.20 6.79 8.70
N PHE A 303 -15.23 8.13 8.60
CA PHE A 303 -14.56 8.85 7.52
C PHE A 303 -13.06 8.59 7.55
N LEU A 304 -12.44 8.72 8.72
CA LEU A 304 -11.01 8.50 8.89
C LEU A 304 -10.59 7.05 8.62
N ILE A 305 -11.40 6.07 9.03
CA ILE A 305 -11.14 4.65 8.75
C ILE A 305 -11.11 4.42 7.23
N ILE A 306 -12.11 4.90 6.50
CA ILE A 306 -12.18 4.75 5.04
C ILE A 306 -11.06 5.54 4.35
N ALA A 307 -10.79 6.76 4.80
CA ALA A 307 -9.73 7.60 4.26
C ALA A 307 -8.35 6.94 4.38
N ASN A 308 -8.05 6.36 5.55
CA ASN A 308 -6.81 5.64 5.78
C ASN A 308 -6.74 4.36 4.95
N TYR A 309 -7.83 3.59 4.87
CA TYR A 309 -7.88 2.38 4.04
C TYR A 309 -7.58 2.69 2.57
N ILE A 310 -8.23 3.71 1.99
CA ILE A 310 -8.01 4.12 0.59
C ILE A 310 -6.58 4.63 0.40
N SER A 311 -6.06 5.44 1.32
CA SER A 311 -4.70 6.00 1.23
C SER A 311 -3.63 4.92 1.30
N GLN A 312 -3.75 3.99 2.25
CA GLN A 312 -2.84 2.84 2.38
C GLN A 312 -2.88 1.95 1.14
N LYS A 313 -4.08 1.68 0.62
CA LYS A 313 -4.24 0.88 -0.59
C LYS A 313 -3.63 1.56 -1.82
N HIS A 314 -3.83 2.87 -1.98
CA HIS A 314 -3.20 3.67 -3.05
C HIS A 314 -1.67 3.63 -2.95
N ASP A 315 -1.11 3.83 -1.76
CA ASP A 315 0.34 3.74 -1.55
C ASP A 315 0.87 2.33 -1.85
N GLN A 316 0.15 1.28 -1.46
CA GLN A 316 0.50 -0.10 -1.78
C GLN A 316 0.49 -0.36 -3.28
N GLU A 317 -0.56 0.04 -4.00
CA GLU A 317 -0.65 -0.13 -5.45
C GLU A 317 0.42 0.67 -6.19
N ARG A 318 0.65 1.92 -5.80
CA ARG A 318 1.71 2.75 -6.36
C ARG A 318 3.07 2.07 -6.21
N ASN A 319 3.35 1.47 -5.06
CA ASN A 319 4.60 0.75 -4.82
C ASN A 319 4.67 -0.60 -5.57
N HIS A 320 3.57 -1.36 -5.66
CA HIS A 320 3.52 -2.65 -6.35
C HIS A 320 3.62 -2.48 -7.88
N SER A 321 2.82 -1.59 -8.45
CA SER A 321 2.84 -1.24 -9.88
C SER A 321 4.22 -0.73 -10.30
N ALA A 322 4.81 0.17 -9.50
CA ALA A 322 6.19 0.60 -9.71
C ALA A 322 7.14 -0.60 -9.74
N SER A 323 7.13 -1.49 -8.74
CA SER A 323 8.09 -2.61 -8.68
C SER A 323 8.01 -3.60 -9.85
N GLY A 324 6.80 -3.93 -10.32
CA GLY A 324 6.59 -4.92 -11.39
C GLY A 324 6.89 -4.38 -12.78
N GLU A 325 6.49 -3.14 -13.05
CA GLU A 325 6.80 -2.42 -14.29
C GLU A 325 8.28 -2.03 -14.35
N ASP A 326 8.85 -1.58 -13.24
CA ASP A 326 10.28 -1.24 -13.14
C ASP A 326 11.16 -2.41 -13.56
N LEU A 327 10.86 -3.62 -13.09
CA LEU A 327 11.63 -4.82 -13.47
C LEU A 327 11.54 -5.13 -14.97
N LYS A 328 10.37 -4.92 -15.60
CA LYS A 328 10.21 -5.10 -17.05
C LYS A 328 10.97 -4.02 -17.82
N SER A 329 10.83 -2.77 -17.43
CA SER A 329 11.51 -1.61 -18.03
C SER A 329 13.03 -1.73 -17.91
N ILE A 330 13.55 -2.13 -16.74
CA ILE A 330 14.99 -2.39 -16.53
C ILE A 330 15.47 -3.49 -17.49
N LYS A 331 14.75 -4.62 -17.61
CA LYS A 331 15.12 -5.70 -18.54
C LYS A 331 15.10 -5.24 -20.00
N MET A 332 14.08 -4.46 -20.39
CA MET A 332 13.96 -3.88 -21.73
C MET A 332 15.14 -2.95 -22.04
N LEU A 333 15.44 -2.00 -21.15
CA LEU A 333 16.55 -1.05 -21.33
C LEU A 333 17.91 -1.77 -21.40
N LYS A 334 18.16 -2.77 -20.54
CA LYS A 334 19.37 -3.60 -20.62
C LYS A 334 19.47 -4.37 -21.93
N THR A 335 18.35 -4.88 -22.44
CA THR A 335 18.30 -5.56 -23.73
C THR A 335 18.63 -4.58 -24.86
N MET A 336 18.06 -3.38 -24.86
CA MET A 336 18.37 -2.34 -25.85
C MET A 336 19.85 -1.93 -25.83
N MET A 337 20.43 -1.79 -24.64
CA MET A 337 21.86 -1.45 -24.49
C MET A 337 22.81 -2.53 -24.98
N THR A 338 22.39 -3.81 -24.99
CA THR A 338 23.25 -4.95 -25.32
C THR A 338 22.96 -5.59 -26.68
N MET A 339 21.82 -5.27 -27.29
CA MET A 339 21.44 -5.78 -28.60
C MET A 339 22.42 -5.29 -29.66
N LYS A 340 22.95 -6.20 -30.48
CA LYS A 340 23.79 -5.83 -31.63
C LYS A 340 22.93 -5.22 -32.73
N SER A 341 22.75 -3.91 -32.68
CA SER A 341 21.97 -3.15 -33.63
C SER A 341 22.82 -2.04 -34.26
N SER A 342 22.47 -1.65 -35.49
CA SER A 342 23.19 -0.60 -36.22
C SER A 342 22.63 0.81 -35.98
N ASN A 343 21.92 1.02 -34.87
CA ASN A 343 21.22 2.24 -34.50
C ASN A 343 21.73 2.76 -33.13
N LEU A 344 21.37 4.00 -32.78
CA LEU A 344 21.80 4.64 -31.53
C LEU A 344 21.05 4.15 -30.28
N SER A 345 20.15 3.18 -30.38
CA SER A 345 19.33 2.73 -29.24
C SER A 345 20.14 2.07 -28.12
N GLN A 346 21.40 1.72 -28.38
CA GLN A 346 22.33 1.23 -27.37
C GLN A 346 22.81 2.33 -26.41
N PHE A 347 22.63 3.61 -26.77
CA PHE A 347 22.84 4.76 -25.91
C PHE A 347 21.47 5.30 -25.48
N VAL A 348 21.13 5.04 -24.22
CA VAL A 348 19.83 5.38 -23.64
C VAL A 348 19.95 6.74 -22.96
N VAL A 349 18.98 7.62 -23.20
CA VAL A 349 18.88 8.92 -22.54
C VAL A 349 17.45 9.04 -22.00
N ILE A 350 17.31 9.16 -20.69
CA ILE A 350 16.03 9.24 -19.99
C ILE A 350 15.87 10.66 -19.45
N ASN A 351 14.75 11.32 -19.73
CA ASN A 351 14.41 12.59 -19.11
C ASN A 351 13.71 12.32 -17.77
N SER A 352 14.41 12.54 -16.65
CA SER A 352 13.86 12.30 -15.31
C SER A 352 12.64 13.16 -14.98
N ASP A 353 12.44 14.28 -15.69
CA ASP A 353 11.34 15.22 -15.43
C ASP A 353 10.10 14.97 -16.32
N GLU A 354 10.25 14.28 -17.47
CA GLU A 354 9.15 14.09 -18.44
C GLU A 354 8.81 12.62 -18.73
N ASP A 355 9.78 11.71 -18.68
CA ASP A 355 9.57 10.31 -19.04
C ASP A 355 8.97 9.54 -17.85
N ARG A 356 7.65 9.70 -17.66
CA ARG A 356 6.90 9.06 -16.56
C ARG A 356 7.02 7.54 -16.53
N GLU A 357 7.32 6.92 -17.68
CA GLU A 357 7.54 5.47 -17.83
C GLU A 357 8.81 4.98 -17.13
N PHE A 358 9.76 5.88 -16.84
CA PHE A 358 11.03 5.54 -16.20
C PHE A 358 11.14 6.22 -14.84
N SER A 359 10.64 5.52 -13.82
CA SER A 359 10.73 5.90 -12.41
C SER A 359 12.17 6.11 -11.93
N HIS A 360 12.31 6.85 -10.83
CA HIS A 360 13.61 7.05 -10.19
C HIS A 360 14.28 5.74 -9.75
N SER A 361 13.48 4.76 -9.31
CA SER A 361 13.95 3.42 -8.96
C SER A 361 14.58 2.70 -10.15
N ILE A 362 14.05 2.84 -11.37
CA ILE A 362 14.67 2.28 -12.58
C ILE A 362 16.05 2.91 -12.80
N VAL A 363 16.12 4.24 -12.78
CA VAL A 363 17.37 5.01 -12.99
C VAL A 363 18.43 4.62 -11.97
N ASP A 364 18.07 4.55 -10.68
CA ASP A 364 18.99 4.17 -9.60
C ASP A 364 19.47 2.72 -9.73
N ASN A 365 18.58 1.80 -10.12
CA ASN A 365 18.97 0.41 -10.36
C ASN A 365 19.96 0.29 -11.52
N LEU A 366 19.76 1.04 -12.60
CA LEU A 366 20.69 1.07 -13.74
C LEU A 366 22.02 1.73 -13.37
N ARG A 367 22.02 2.78 -12.53
CA ARG A 367 23.25 3.44 -12.04
C ARG A 367 24.08 2.52 -11.15
N ARG A 368 23.42 1.66 -10.36
CA ARG A 368 24.09 0.67 -9.48
C ARG A 368 24.55 -0.59 -10.22
N ASP A 369 24.13 -0.78 -11.47
CA ASP A 369 24.49 -1.96 -12.25
C ASP A 369 25.98 -1.92 -12.68
N PRO A 370 26.80 -2.91 -12.30
CA PRO A 370 28.22 -2.94 -12.68
C PRO A 370 28.48 -3.07 -14.20
N ASP A 371 27.49 -3.53 -14.98
CA ASP A 371 27.59 -3.70 -16.43
C ASP A 371 27.20 -2.43 -17.21
N CYS A 372 26.75 -1.38 -16.52
CA CYS A 372 26.35 -0.11 -17.09
C CYS A 372 27.33 1.01 -16.71
N ILE A 373 27.45 1.99 -17.60
CA ILE A 373 28.04 3.29 -17.31
C ILE A 373 26.93 4.34 -17.40
N SER A 374 26.97 5.33 -16.51
CA SER A 374 25.92 6.34 -16.42
C SER A 374 26.45 7.74 -16.12
N CYS A 375 25.76 8.78 -16.58
CA CYS A 375 26.02 10.15 -16.14
C CYS A 375 24.79 11.04 -16.25
N ASP A 376 24.77 12.08 -15.42
CA ASP A 376 23.75 13.12 -15.43
C ASP A 376 24.13 14.18 -16.47
N TRP A 377 23.16 14.59 -17.28
CA TRP A 377 23.28 15.65 -18.27
C TRP A 377 22.16 16.67 -18.08
N TYR A 378 22.50 17.95 -18.04
CA TYR A 378 21.55 19.03 -17.81
C TYR A 378 21.31 19.84 -19.09
N GLU A 379 20.05 19.97 -19.45
CA GLU A 379 19.62 20.71 -20.65
C GLU A 379 18.35 21.53 -20.39
N LYS A 380 18.42 22.85 -20.61
CA LYS A 380 17.27 23.77 -20.56
C LYS A 380 16.38 23.62 -19.30
N GLY A 381 17.02 23.42 -18.14
CA GLY A 381 16.31 23.25 -16.86
C GLY A 381 15.73 21.86 -16.63
N LYS A 382 16.11 20.86 -17.43
CA LYS A 382 15.75 19.45 -17.28
C LYS A 382 16.97 18.61 -16.91
N LYS A 383 16.75 17.52 -16.17
CA LYS A 383 17.75 16.50 -15.89
C LYS A 383 17.56 15.29 -16.81
N MET A 384 18.61 14.97 -17.56
CA MET A 384 18.69 13.79 -18.42
C MET A 384 19.67 12.78 -17.83
N GLU A 385 19.27 11.53 -17.71
CA GLU A 385 20.08 10.41 -17.24
C GLU A 385 20.55 9.60 -18.45
N CYS A 386 21.85 9.58 -18.69
CA CYS A 386 22.45 8.92 -19.85
C CYS A 386 23.03 7.57 -19.43
N PHE A 387 22.72 6.50 -20.17
CA PHE A 387 23.17 5.13 -19.90
C PHE A 387 23.76 4.46 -21.14
N CYS A 388 24.78 3.64 -20.93
CA CYS A 388 25.33 2.76 -21.94
C CYS A 388 25.87 1.47 -21.29
N SER A 389 25.99 0.38 -22.07
CA SER A 389 26.70 -0.80 -21.59
C SER A 389 28.21 -0.53 -21.49
N LYS A 390 28.83 -1.06 -20.45
CA LYS A 390 30.28 -0.98 -20.20
C LYS A 390 31.11 -1.80 -21.19
N LYS A 391 30.49 -2.70 -21.96
CA LYS A 391 31.22 -3.61 -22.87
C LYS A 391 31.98 -2.83 -23.95
N GLU A 392 33.26 -3.15 -24.11
CA GLU A 392 34.19 -2.43 -24.99
C GLU A 392 33.75 -2.42 -26.46
N ASP A 393 33.24 -3.55 -26.96
CA ASP A 393 32.77 -3.71 -28.33
C ASP A 393 31.56 -2.81 -28.65
N ILE A 394 30.65 -2.66 -27.68
CA ILE A 394 29.47 -1.79 -27.80
C ILE A 394 29.89 -0.32 -27.85
N ILE A 395 30.76 0.10 -26.93
CA ILE A 395 31.26 1.49 -26.89
C ILE A 395 31.96 1.86 -28.21
N ILE A 396 32.87 1.00 -28.69
CA ILE A 396 33.57 1.23 -29.95
C ILE A 396 32.60 1.25 -31.15
N SER A 397 31.61 0.35 -31.16
CA SER A 397 30.56 0.31 -32.18
C SER A 397 29.76 1.61 -32.21
N LEU A 398 29.33 2.11 -31.04
CA LEU A 398 28.59 3.36 -30.91
C LEU A 398 29.41 4.55 -31.40
N MET A 399 30.70 4.63 -31.05
CA MET A 399 31.59 5.70 -31.52
C MET A 399 31.67 5.72 -33.05
N LYS A 400 31.84 4.55 -33.70
CA LYS A 400 31.87 4.44 -35.16
C LYS A 400 30.54 4.86 -35.78
N LEU A 401 29.42 4.35 -35.26
CA LEU A 401 28.07 4.72 -35.72
C LEU A 401 27.82 6.22 -35.60
N MET A 402 28.24 6.84 -34.49
CA MET A 402 28.09 8.28 -34.25
C MET A 402 28.92 9.12 -35.22
N VAL A 403 30.13 8.70 -35.58
CA VAL A 403 30.97 9.41 -36.57
C VAL A 403 30.46 9.21 -38.00
N GLU A 404 30.14 7.96 -38.37
CA GLU A 404 29.86 7.61 -39.77
C GLU A 404 28.42 7.96 -40.19
N LYS A 405 27.44 7.73 -39.31
CA LYS A 405 26.02 7.84 -39.65
C LYS A 405 25.30 8.98 -38.95
N TYR A 406 25.75 9.38 -37.75
CA TYR A 406 25.03 10.34 -36.91
C TYR A 406 25.84 11.59 -36.56
N ALA A 407 26.85 11.96 -37.37
CA ALA A 407 27.70 13.13 -37.13
C ALA A 407 26.93 14.45 -37.02
N PHE A 408 25.71 14.51 -37.55
CA PHE A 408 24.81 15.67 -37.44
C PHE A 408 24.12 15.78 -36.07
N LYS A 409 24.01 14.70 -35.28
CA LYS A 409 23.40 14.68 -33.93
C LYS A 409 24.41 15.11 -32.86
N LYS A 410 24.90 16.34 -32.96
CA LYS A 410 25.99 16.84 -32.09
C LYS A 410 25.67 16.79 -30.61
N ASP A 411 24.43 17.05 -30.21
CA ASP A 411 24.04 17.02 -28.79
C ASP A 411 24.11 15.60 -28.22
N THR A 412 23.58 14.60 -28.93
CA THR A 412 23.70 13.20 -28.53
C THR A 412 25.17 12.76 -28.42
N ILE A 413 26.01 13.17 -29.37
CA ILE A 413 27.45 12.89 -29.34
C ILE A 413 28.11 13.56 -28.13
N ARG A 414 27.72 14.79 -27.81
CA ARG A 414 28.23 15.55 -26.67
C ARG A 414 27.89 14.87 -25.34
N ASN A 415 26.65 14.40 -25.19
CA ASN A 415 26.20 13.64 -24.01
C ASN A 415 27.05 12.36 -23.86
N PHE A 416 27.25 11.64 -24.96
CA PHE A 416 28.06 10.41 -24.95
C PHE A 416 29.55 10.67 -24.66
N LEU A 417 30.13 11.72 -25.22
CA LEU A 417 31.51 12.13 -24.91
C LEU A 417 31.66 12.51 -23.43
N TYR A 418 30.68 13.22 -22.87
CA TYR A 418 30.66 13.59 -21.46
C TYR A 418 30.56 12.35 -20.55
N LEU A 419 29.69 11.38 -20.90
CA LEU A 419 29.60 10.08 -20.23
C LEU A 419 30.95 9.36 -20.18
N LEU A 420 31.60 9.16 -21.33
CA LEU A 420 32.90 8.48 -21.40
C LEU A 420 33.96 9.17 -20.53
N LYS A 421 33.93 10.51 -20.50
CA LYS A 421 34.88 11.31 -19.72
C LYS A 421 34.63 11.20 -18.21
N LYS A 422 33.37 11.22 -17.76
CA LYS A 422 33.01 11.03 -16.34
C LYS A 422 33.39 9.63 -15.86
N GLU A 423 33.18 8.63 -16.69
CA GLU A 423 33.41 7.21 -16.40
C GLU A 423 34.82 6.73 -16.77
N LYS A 424 35.77 7.66 -16.97
CA LYS A 424 37.15 7.35 -17.38
C LYS A 424 37.84 6.33 -16.48
N ASN A 425 37.59 6.39 -15.17
CA ASN A 425 38.17 5.46 -14.20
C ASN A 425 37.63 4.03 -14.40
N ASN A 426 36.31 3.90 -14.65
CA ASN A 426 35.64 2.63 -14.90
C ASN A 426 35.98 2.04 -16.28
N LEU A 427 36.40 2.90 -17.22
CA LEU A 427 36.83 2.55 -18.57
C LEU A 427 38.37 2.54 -18.74
N GLY A 428 39.13 2.44 -17.65
CA GLY A 428 40.59 2.62 -17.67
C GLY A 428 41.33 1.79 -18.72
N ASN A 429 40.93 0.52 -18.91
CA ASN A 429 41.52 -0.39 -19.91
C ASN A 429 41.28 0.09 -21.36
N LEU A 430 40.08 0.56 -21.68
CA LEU A 430 39.76 1.14 -22.99
C LEU A 430 40.62 2.36 -23.29
N TYR A 431 40.82 3.23 -22.31
CA TYR A 431 41.67 4.41 -22.46
C TYR A 431 43.16 4.08 -22.63
N GLN A 432 43.61 2.84 -22.42
CA GLN A 432 44.96 2.40 -22.75
C GLN A 432 45.08 1.93 -24.20
N ASN A 433 43.98 1.48 -24.81
CA ASN A 433 43.93 0.99 -26.19
C ASN A 433 44.14 2.12 -27.21
N ALA A 434 45.13 1.97 -28.10
CA ALA A 434 45.48 2.95 -29.11
C ALA A 434 44.35 3.20 -30.14
N ASN A 435 43.62 2.15 -30.51
CA ASN A 435 42.50 2.24 -31.46
C ASN A 435 41.34 3.04 -30.87
N PHE A 436 41.06 2.85 -29.58
CA PHE A 436 40.05 3.62 -28.87
C PHE A 436 40.43 5.10 -28.78
N LYS A 437 41.69 5.43 -28.46
CA LYS A 437 42.16 6.82 -28.43
C LYS A 437 41.97 7.53 -29.78
N LEU A 438 42.31 6.87 -30.88
CA LEU A 438 42.12 7.43 -32.22
C LEU A 438 40.64 7.63 -32.55
N ALA A 439 39.79 6.63 -32.29
CA ALA A 439 38.35 6.74 -32.49
C ALA A 439 37.74 7.87 -31.63
N LEU A 440 38.24 8.06 -30.41
CA LEU A 440 37.78 9.12 -29.50
C LEU A 440 38.16 10.50 -30.04
N ILE A 441 39.38 10.67 -30.55
CA ILE A 441 39.81 11.93 -31.19
C ILE A 441 38.94 12.24 -32.41
N GLN A 442 38.63 11.24 -33.24
CA GLN A 442 37.75 11.40 -34.40
C GLN A 442 36.32 11.80 -34.00
N LEU A 443 35.77 11.15 -32.97
CA LEU A 443 34.43 11.48 -32.45
C LEU A 443 34.38 12.90 -31.88
N LYS A 444 35.35 13.28 -31.05
CA LYS A 444 35.49 14.66 -30.53
C LYS A 444 35.59 15.67 -31.66
N TYR A 445 36.44 15.41 -32.66
CA TYR A 445 36.56 16.29 -33.81
C TYR A 445 35.24 16.41 -34.57
N SER A 446 34.52 15.31 -34.81
CA SER A 446 33.20 15.35 -35.45
C SER A 446 32.21 16.23 -34.69
N CYS A 447 32.23 16.18 -33.35
CA CYS A 447 31.36 16.99 -32.48
C CYS A 447 31.75 18.48 -32.48
N TYR A 448 33.04 18.79 -32.33
CA TYR A 448 33.53 20.14 -32.05
C TYR A 448 34.14 20.88 -33.25
N LYS A 449 34.24 20.27 -34.44
CA LYS A 449 34.94 20.83 -35.62
C LYS A 449 34.56 22.28 -35.98
N GLU A 450 33.34 22.70 -35.66
CA GLU A 450 32.87 24.07 -35.96
C GLU A 450 33.44 25.11 -35.01
N ASN A 451 33.71 24.75 -33.77
CA ASN A 451 34.32 25.62 -32.76
C ASN A 451 35.84 25.72 -32.95
N LEU A 452 36.44 24.76 -33.66
CA LEU A 452 37.88 24.69 -33.84
C LEU A 452 38.41 25.66 -34.89
N SER A 453 39.61 26.17 -34.64
CA SER A 453 40.36 27.03 -35.55
C SER A 453 40.72 26.33 -36.87
N TRP A 454 40.99 27.11 -37.92
CA TRP A 454 41.46 26.59 -39.21
C TRP A 454 42.74 25.75 -39.07
N PHE A 455 43.64 26.12 -38.16
CA PHE A 455 44.86 25.38 -37.87
C PHE A 455 44.57 23.97 -37.33
N SER A 456 43.61 23.84 -36.42
CA SER A 456 43.17 22.55 -35.88
C SER A 456 42.58 21.64 -36.96
N LYS A 457 41.87 22.21 -37.94
CA LYS A 457 41.32 21.47 -39.09
C LYS A 457 42.45 20.93 -39.98
N ILE A 458 43.52 21.70 -40.18
CA ILE A 458 44.73 21.24 -40.90
C ILE A 458 45.43 20.12 -40.12
N LEU A 459 45.57 20.22 -38.80
CA LEU A 459 46.16 19.16 -37.98
C LEU A 459 45.40 17.83 -38.13
N ASN A 460 44.06 17.88 -38.18
CA ASN A 460 43.25 16.69 -38.45
C ASN A 460 43.49 16.12 -39.85
N PHE A 461 43.58 16.98 -40.88
CA PHE A 461 43.87 16.57 -42.26
C PHE A 461 45.26 15.92 -42.41
N LEU A 462 46.26 16.45 -41.71
CA LEU A 462 47.64 15.94 -41.71
C LEU A 462 47.85 14.73 -40.78
N GLY A 463 46.83 14.28 -40.04
CA GLY A 463 46.94 13.16 -39.09
C GLY A 463 47.77 13.46 -37.83
N ILE A 464 47.98 14.74 -37.49
CA ILE A 464 48.77 15.17 -36.32
C ILE A 464 47.86 15.20 -35.09
N TYR A 465 47.42 14.01 -34.65
CA TYR A 465 46.39 13.86 -33.63
C TYR A 465 46.83 14.31 -32.22
N LYS A 466 48.13 14.28 -31.92
CA LYS A 466 48.66 14.64 -30.58
C LYS A 466 48.46 16.13 -30.24
N LEU A 467 48.71 17.04 -31.20
CA LEU A 467 48.43 18.47 -31.00
C LEU A 467 46.93 18.76 -31.09
N LEU A 468 46.21 18.09 -31.99
CA LEU A 468 44.76 18.24 -32.12
C LEU A 468 44.04 17.89 -30.81
N GLN A 469 44.52 16.88 -30.10
CA GLN A 469 43.96 16.45 -28.82
C GLN A 469 43.88 17.59 -27.79
N THR A 470 44.89 18.46 -27.70
CA THR A 470 44.89 19.58 -26.75
C THR A 470 43.76 20.57 -27.04
N TYR A 471 43.49 20.88 -28.31
CA TYR A 471 42.39 21.75 -28.69
C TYR A 471 41.02 21.11 -28.41
N LEU A 472 40.89 19.80 -28.65
CA LEU A 472 39.67 19.07 -28.34
C LEU A 472 39.41 18.95 -26.84
N GLU A 473 40.47 18.80 -26.03
CA GLU A 473 40.36 18.79 -24.57
C GLU A 473 39.93 20.16 -24.02
N HIS A 474 40.32 21.26 -24.68
CA HIS A 474 39.82 22.59 -24.33
C HIS A 474 38.31 22.71 -24.56
N GLU A 475 37.80 22.29 -25.71
CA GLU A 475 36.35 22.28 -25.98
C GLU A 475 35.58 21.38 -25.00
N GLU A 476 36.13 20.22 -24.64
CA GLU A 476 35.54 19.38 -23.59
C GLU A 476 35.47 20.11 -22.24
N SER A 477 36.52 20.86 -21.87
CA SER A 477 36.54 21.60 -20.60
C SER A 477 35.46 22.68 -20.54
N ILE A 478 35.18 23.34 -21.68
CA ILE A 478 34.09 24.32 -21.79
C ILE A 478 32.74 23.61 -21.56
N VAL A 479 32.51 22.48 -22.22
CA VAL A 479 31.27 21.69 -22.04
C VAL A 479 31.11 21.23 -20.59
N GLN A 480 32.18 20.81 -19.93
CA GLN A 480 32.14 20.43 -18.51
C GLN A 480 31.74 21.60 -17.61
N LEU A 481 32.31 22.79 -17.86
CA LEU A 481 31.98 24.00 -17.10
C LEU A 481 30.53 24.44 -17.33
N GLU A 482 30.04 24.36 -18.58
CA GLU A 482 28.64 24.60 -18.90
C GLU A 482 27.71 23.63 -18.16
N GLN A 483 28.05 22.34 -18.09
CA GLN A 483 27.25 21.35 -17.39
C GLN A 483 27.21 21.60 -15.88
N LEU A 484 28.33 21.98 -15.26
CA LEU A 484 28.36 22.37 -13.84
C LEU A 484 27.46 23.58 -13.56
N ASN A 485 27.52 24.61 -14.41
CA ASN A 485 26.67 25.79 -14.26
C ASN A 485 25.18 25.43 -14.41
N ARG A 486 24.85 24.56 -15.38
CA ARG A 486 23.46 24.09 -15.58
C ARG A 486 22.97 23.22 -14.42
N GLU A 487 23.84 22.39 -13.85
CA GLU A 487 23.53 21.58 -12.67
C GLU A 487 23.16 22.48 -11.48
N ILE A 488 23.95 23.53 -11.22
CA ILE A 488 23.69 24.49 -10.14
C ILE A 488 22.34 25.17 -10.36
N VAL A 489 22.11 25.70 -11.56
CA VAL A 489 20.83 26.37 -11.91
C VAL A 489 19.65 25.42 -11.80
N TYR A 490 19.79 24.16 -12.23
CA TYR A 490 18.75 23.13 -12.09
C TYR A 490 18.42 22.89 -10.62
N LYS A 491 19.44 22.65 -9.78
CA LYS A 491 19.26 22.39 -8.34
C LYS A 491 18.61 23.58 -7.63
N GLU A 492 19.02 24.81 -7.95
CA GLU A 492 18.40 26.02 -7.39
C GLU A 492 16.94 26.18 -7.82
N ASN A 493 16.63 25.98 -9.10
CA ASN A 493 15.26 26.08 -9.60
C ASN A 493 14.36 25.00 -9.01
N ARG A 494 14.88 23.77 -8.91
CA ARG A 494 14.17 22.65 -8.30
C ARG A 494 13.88 22.92 -6.83
N LYS A 495 14.87 23.43 -6.08
CA LYS A 495 14.68 23.86 -4.69
C LYS A 495 13.59 24.92 -4.57
N LYS A 496 13.59 25.96 -5.42
CA LYS A 496 12.54 26.99 -5.43
C LYS A 496 11.14 26.42 -5.73
N GLN A 497 11.03 25.45 -6.64
CA GLN A 497 9.76 24.79 -6.93
C GLN A 497 9.25 23.98 -5.74
N LEU A 498 10.12 23.19 -5.11
CA LEU A 498 9.79 22.40 -3.91
C LEU A 498 9.40 23.32 -2.73
N GLU A 499 10.13 24.42 -2.54
CA GLU A 499 9.79 25.45 -1.56
C GLU A 499 8.45 26.13 -1.87
N LYS A 500 8.12 26.37 -3.15
CA LYS A 500 6.81 26.93 -3.53
C LYS A 500 5.66 25.96 -3.21
N ILE A 501 5.81 24.67 -3.49
CA ILE A 501 4.80 23.65 -3.16
C ILE A 501 4.65 23.53 -1.65
N ARG A 502 5.76 23.52 -0.92
CA ARG A 502 5.74 23.55 0.55
C ARG A 502 5.04 24.81 1.06
N ALA A 503 5.34 25.98 0.49
CA ALA A 503 4.68 27.23 0.86
C ALA A 503 3.20 27.26 0.48
N GLU A 504 2.78 26.55 -0.58
CA GLU A 504 1.36 26.36 -0.92
C GLU A 504 0.67 25.46 0.10
N TRP A 505 1.31 24.36 0.48
CA TRP A 505 0.84 23.45 1.53
C TRP A 505 0.74 24.12 2.92
N LEU A 506 1.68 25.02 3.21
CA LEU A 506 1.74 25.80 4.45
C LEU A 506 0.94 27.10 4.39
N ARG A 507 0.50 27.57 3.21
CA ARG A 507 -0.20 28.86 3.04
C ARG A 507 -1.50 28.90 3.84
N GLU A 508 -2.15 27.75 4.01
CA GLU A 508 -3.35 27.60 4.84
C GLU A 508 -3.09 27.79 6.35
N ILE A 509 -1.84 27.62 6.81
CA ILE A 509 -1.40 27.80 8.20
C ILE A 509 -0.95 29.25 8.45
N GLU A 510 -0.26 29.88 7.50
CA GLU A 510 0.28 31.24 7.66
C GLU A 510 -0.80 32.33 7.64
N ALA A 511 -1.87 32.13 6.85
CA ALA A 511 -3.04 33.02 6.87
C ALA A 511 -3.67 33.15 8.28
N ASP A 512 -3.57 32.10 9.10
CA ASP A 512 -4.08 32.11 10.49
C ASP A 512 -3.13 32.81 11.46
N SER A 513 -1.80 32.76 11.25
CA SER A 513 -0.84 33.43 12.13
C SER A 513 -1.01 34.95 12.12
N ASN A 514 -1.29 35.53 10.95
CA ASN A 514 -1.51 36.96 10.79
C ASN A 514 -2.88 37.41 11.37
N LEU A 515 -3.93 36.59 11.23
CA LEU A 515 -5.26 36.84 11.83
C LEU A 515 -5.24 36.78 13.38
N VAL A 516 -4.41 35.93 13.97
CA VAL A 516 -4.24 35.83 15.44
C VAL A 516 -3.41 37.00 15.99
N THR A 517 -2.43 37.51 15.24
CA THR A 517 -1.68 38.72 15.64
C THR A 517 -2.51 40.00 15.53
N GLU A 518 -3.39 40.14 14.54
CA GLU A 518 -4.28 41.32 14.44
C GLU A 518 -5.31 41.34 15.58
N LYS A 519 -5.92 40.20 15.94
CA LYS A 519 -6.85 40.12 17.08
C LYS A 519 -6.21 40.39 18.45
N LYS A 520 -4.90 40.17 18.60
CA LYS A 520 -4.14 40.53 19.82
C LYS A 520 -3.66 41.98 19.84
N ALA A 521 -3.60 42.65 18.68
CA ALA A 521 -3.24 44.06 18.59
C ALA A 521 -4.45 44.98 18.79
N GLU A 522 -5.67 44.47 18.60
CA GLU A 522 -6.94 45.18 18.80
C GLU A 522 -7.65 44.87 20.14
N SER A 523 -7.05 44.06 21.01
CA SER A 523 -7.45 43.83 22.41
C SER A 523 -6.48 44.48 23.37
#